data_AF-A0A0D2KKU0-F1
#
_entry.id   AF-A0A0D2KKU0-F1
#
_cell.length_a   1.000
_cell.length_b   1.000
_cell.length_c   1.000
_cell.angle_alpha   90.00
_cell.angle_beta   90.00
_cell.angle_gamma   90.00
#
_symmetry.space_group_name_H-M   'P 1'
#
loop_
_entity.id
_entity.type
_entity.pdbx_description
1 polymer ?
#
loop_
_entity_poly.entity_id
_entity_poly.type
_entity_poly.pdbx_seq_one_letter_code
_entity_poly.pdbx_strand_id
1 'polypeptide(L)'
;MATDNAISALGALLQHHSDVLDGGAVAAAWVAALPIKGDAVEGVRAHAQLVAMMEAQDVRVLGAGGKHIPHLIGVLTQVLGRGSDLADGQTAPRAVKILQALQADPVYAPAVAGAFAALSDKHKANFTAHMEGRAA
;
A
#
# COMPACT_ATOMS: atom_id res chain seq x y z
N MET A 1 -13.44 -2.88 11.73
CA MET A 1 -14.36 -1.90 12.38
C MET A 1 -15.24 -1.23 11.31
N ALA A 2 -16.32 -0.52 11.69
CA ALA A 2 -17.20 0.13 10.71
C ALA A 2 -16.46 1.05 9.71
N THR A 3 -15.46 1.80 10.18
CA THR A 3 -14.62 2.65 9.32
C THR A 3 -13.77 1.82 8.35
N ASP A 4 -13.14 0.74 8.80
CA ASP A 4 -12.33 -0.14 7.95
C ASP A 4 -13.19 -0.76 6.84
N ASN A 5 -14.40 -1.22 7.18
CA ASN A 5 -15.34 -1.80 6.23
C ASN A 5 -15.78 -0.75 5.18
N ALA A 6 -15.98 0.51 5.59
CA ALA A 6 -16.31 1.60 4.67
C ALA A 6 -15.16 1.91 3.71
N ILE A 7 -13.91 1.90 4.19
CA ILE A 7 -12.72 2.08 3.36
C ILE A 7 -12.58 0.93 2.35
N SER A 8 -12.79 -0.33 2.78
CA SER A 8 -12.81 -1.49 1.89
C SER A 8 -13.92 -1.42 0.84
N ALA A 9 -15.11 -0.95 1.22
CA ALA A 9 -16.22 -0.76 0.30
C ALA A 9 -15.89 0.32 -0.75
N LEU A 10 -15.22 1.40 -0.35
CA LEU A 10 -14.75 2.44 -1.27
C LEU A 10 -13.75 1.88 -2.28
N GLY A 11 -12.82 1.02 -1.83
CA GLY A 11 -11.93 0.27 -2.71
C GLY A 11 -12.70 -0.60 -3.70
N ALA A 12 -13.69 -1.36 -3.24
CA ALA A 12 -14.51 -2.21 -4.11
C ALA A 12 -15.26 -1.40 -5.18
N LEU A 13 -15.82 -0.25 -4.81
CA LEU A 13 -16.48 0.67 -5.76
C LEU A 13 -15.48 1.20 -6.80
N LEU A 14 -14.27 1.59 -6.38
CA LEU A 14 -13.22 2.02 -7.30
C LEU A 14 -12.83 0.93 -8.31
N GLN A 15 -12.83 -0.34 -7.87
CA GLN A 15 -12.43 -1.45 -8.72
C GLN A 15 -13.51 -1.87 -9.72
N HIS A 16 -14.78 -1.84 -9.31
CA HIS A 16 -15.87 -2.45 -10.07
C HIS A 16 -16.85 -1.47 -10.71
N HIS A 17 -16.92 -0.23 -10.22
CA HIS A 17 -17.96 0.74 -10.60
C HIS A 17 -17.39 2.15 -10.82
N SER A 18 -16.12 2.24 -11.21
CA SER A 18 -15.46 3.53 -11.43
C SER A 18 -15.97 4.31 -12.64
N ASP A 19 -16.74 3.67 -13.51
CA ASP A 19 -17.42 4.26 -14.65
C ASP A 19 -18.66 5.08 -14.25
N VAL A 20 -19.26 4.77 -13.10
CA VAL A 20 -20.47 5.41 -12.58
C VAL A 20 -20.14 6.52 -11.56
N LEU A 21 -18.90 6.56 -11.08
CA LEU A 21 -18.43 7.50 -10.05
C LEU A 21 -17.33 8.41 -10.59
N ASP A 22 -17.05 9.52 -9.90
CA ASP A 22 -15.77 10.21 -10.07
C ASP A 22 -14.66 9.33 -9.49
N GLY A 23 -14.14 8.42 -10.33
CA GLY A 23 -13.10 7.48 -9.94
C GLY A 23 -11.81 8.15 -9.45
N GLY A 24 -11.55 9.40 -9.86
CA GLY A 24 -10.40 10.17 -9.38
C GLY A 24 -10.58 10.64 -7.94
N ALA A 25 -11.73 11.24 -7.63
CA ALA A 25 -12.06 11.67 -6.27
C ALA A 25 -12.17 10.48 -5.30
N VAL A 26 -12.82 9.40 -5.74
CA VAL A 26 -12.94 8.16 -4.97
C VAL A 26 -11.56 7.55 -4.69
N ALA A 27 -10.69 7.47 -5.69
CA ALA A 27 -9.33 6.95 -5.51
C ALA A 27 -8.52 7.80 -4.54
N ALA A 28 -8.60 9.13 -4.64
CA ALA A 28 -7.88 10.02 -3.73
C ALA A 28 -8.33 9.83 -2.26
N ALA A 29 -9.64 9.73 -2.03
CA ALA A 29 -10.20 9.50 -0.70
C ALA A 29 -9.80 8.11 -0.15
N TRP A 30 -9.86 7.08 -0.99
CA TRP A 30 -9.46 5.73 -0.61
C TRP A 30 -7.97 5.63 -0.28
N VAL A 31 -7.10 6.15 -1.16
CA VAL A 31 -5.65 6.19 -0.95
C VAL A 31 -5.30 6.90 0.35
N ALA A 32 -5.89 8.06 0.63
CA ALA A 32 -5.62 8.84 1.83
C ALA A 32 -6.02 8.11 3.14
N ALA A 33 -6.91 7.12 3.06
CA ALA A 33 -7.38 6.35 4.21
C ALA A 33 -6.53 5.10 4.51
N LEU A 34 -5.56 4.77 3.66
CA LEU A 34 -4.66 3.62 3.85
C LEU A 34 -3.45 3.97 4.74
N PRO A 35 -2.82 2.98 5.40
CA PRO A 35 -3.23 1.57 5.49
C PRO A 35 -4.37 1.37 6.50
N ILE A 36 -5.18 0.34 6.27
CA ILE A 36 -6.13 -0.15 7.27
C ILE A 36 -5.35 -0.96 8.32
N LYS A 37 -5.51 -0.61 9.61
CA LYS A 37 -4.76 -1.24 10.71
C LYS A 37 -5.65 -1.88 11.78
N GLY A 38 -6.93 -1.52 11.84
CA GLY A 38 -7.85 -1.94 12.90
C GLY A 38 -8.36 -3.37 12.69
N ASP A 39 -8.87 -3.63 11.49
CA ASP A 39 -9.39 -4.93 11.08
C ASP A 39 -8.41 -5.62 10.13
N ALA A 40 -7.79 -6.72 10.59
CA ALA A 40 -6.78 -7.43 9.82
C ALA A 40 -7.34 -8.04 8.52
N VAL A 41 -8.59 -8.51 8.54
CA VAL A 41 -9.21 -9.12 7.34
C VAL A 41 -9.43 -8.07 6.27
N GLU A 42 -9.99 -6.93 6.64
CA GLU A 42 -10.18 -5.80 5.72
C GLU A 42 -8.86 -5.18 5.29
N GLY A 43 -7.88 -5.11 6.20
CA GLY A 43 -6.53 -4.65 5.91
C GLY A 43 -5.85 -5.48 4.84
N VAL A 44 -5.76 -6.80 5.03
CA VAL A 44 -5.16 -7.71 4.05
C VAL A 44 -5.83 -7.55 2.68
N ARG A 45 -7.17 -7.51 2.64
CA ARG A 45 -7.92 -7.32 1.40
C ARG A 45 -7.60 -5.99 0.72
N ALA A 46 -7.64 -4.87 1.45
CA ALA A 46 -7.40 -3.54 0.90
C ALA A 46 -5.95 -3.36 0.43
N HIS A 47 -4.97 -3.93 1.14
CA HIS A 47 -3.57 -3.87 0.72
C HIS A 47 -3.27 -4.77 -0.49
N ALA A 48 -3.90 -5.95 -0.58
CA ALA A 48 -3.83 -6.79 -1.77
C ALA A 48 -4.38 -6.06 -3.00
N GLN A 49 -5.50 -5.36 -2.82
CA GLN A 49 -6.10 -4.52 -3.86
C GLN A 49 -5.17 -3.36 -4.25
N LEU A 50 -4.59 -2.65 -3.28
CA LEU A 50 -3.65 -1.55 -3.54
C LEU A 50 -2.46 -2.04 -4.38
N VAL A 51 -1.84 -3.15 -3.99
CA VAL A 51 -0.71 -3.74 -4.71
C VAL A 51 -1.09 -4.08 -6.14
N ALA A 52 -2.26 -4.68 -6.37
CA ALA A 52 -2.75 -4.97 -7.72
C ALA A 52 -2.94 -3.70 -8.57
N MET A 53 -3.49 -2.63 -8.00
CA MET A 53 -3.68 -1.36 -8.70
C MET A 53 -2.36 -0.64 -9.00
N MET A 54 -1.37 -0.73 -8.12
CA MET A 54 -0.03 -0.19 -8.36
C MET A 54 0.72 -0.98 -9.45
N GLU A 55 0.63 -2.31 -9.46
CA GLU A 55 1.18 -3.14 -10.54
C GLU A 55 0.52 -2.84 -11.89
N ALA A 56 -0.79 -2.59 -11.89
CA ALA A 56 -1.55 -2.18 -13.08
C ALA A 56 -1.28 -0.72 -13.51
N GLN A 57 -0.44 0.02 -12.78
CA GLN A 57 -0.15 1.44 -13.02
C GLN A 57 -1.42 2.30 -13.09
N ASP A 58 -2.40 2.02 -12.22
CA ASP A 58 -3.67 2.76 -12.20
C ASP A 58 -3.44 4.24 -11.87
N VAL A 59 -3.60 5.09 -12.88
CA VAL A 59 -3.33 6.54 -12.80
C VAL A 59 -4.19 7.25 -11.74
N ARG A 60 -5.34 6.69 -11.36
CA ARG A 60 -6.21 7.27 -10.33
C ARG A 60 -5.61 7.04 -8.95
N VAL A 61 -5.04 5.85 -8.73
CA VAL A 61 -4.39 5.47 -7.48
C VAL A 61 -3.01 6.11 -7.36
N LEU A 62 -2.19 6.07 -8.42
CA LEU A 62 -0.87 6.72 -8.42
C LEU A 62 -0.97 8.25 -8.40
N GLY A 63 -2.07 8.79 -8.92
CA GLY A 63 -2.35 10.20 -9.09
C GLY A 63 -1.56 10.81 -10.26
N ALA A 64 -2.07 11.93 -10.80
CA ALA A 64 -1.40 12.66 -11.86
C ALA A 64 0.04 13.01 -11.46
N GLY A 65 1.01 12.68 -12.33
CA GLY A 65 2.44 12.87 -12.05
C GLY A 65 2.98 12.03 -10.90
N GLY A 66 2.29 10.96 -10.47
CA GLY A 66 2.71 10.12 -9.36
C GLY A 66 2.55 10.79 -7.99
N LYS A 67 1.69 11.82 -7.87
CA LYS A 67 1.53 12.61 -6.64
C LYS A 67 1.18 11.80 -5.39
N HIS A 68 0.58 10.61 -5.52
CA HIS A 68 0.24 9.75 -4.39
C HIS A 68 1.37 8.78 -4.01
N ILE A 69 2.36 8.55 -4.89
CA ILE A 69 3.41 7.54 -4.69
C ILE A 69 4.17 7.72 -3.36
N PRO A 70 4.56 8.94 -2.93
CA PRO A 70 5.22 9.11 -1.63
C PRO A 70 4.39 8.61 -0.44
N HIS A 71 3.08 8.82 -0.47
CA HIS A 71 2.18 8.29 0.56
C HIS A 71 2.09 6.77 0.47
N LEU A 72 1.92 6.23 -0.74
CA LEU A 72 1.84 4.78 -0.98
C LEU A 72 3.10 4.03 -0.55
N ILE A 73 4.29 4.63 -0.71
CA ILE A 73 5.54 4.11 -0.14
C ILE A 73 5.41 3.96 1.37
N GLY A 74 4.95 5.01 2.06
CA GLY A 74 4.71 4.95 3.50
C GLY A 74 3.71 3.86 3.91
N VAL A 75 2.64 3.68 3.12
CA VAL A 75 1.65 2.60 3.32
C VAL A 75 2.33 1.23 3.20
N LEU A 76 3.00 0.93 2.08
CA LEU A 76 3.63 -0.38 1.85
C LEU A 76 4.73 -0.67 2.88
N THR A 77 5.55 0.32 3.23
CA THR A 77 6.59 0.18 4.26
C THR A 77 5.99 -0.14 5.64
N GLN A 78 4.86 0.49 6.00
CA GLN A 78 4.16 0.16 7.26
C GLN A 78 3.52 -1.23 7.22
N VAL A 79 2.92 -1.62 6.09
CA VAL A 79 2.29 -2.94 5.91
C VAL A 79 3.34 -4.05 6.08
N LEU A 80 4.46 -3.97 5.37
CA LEU A 80 5.57 -4.93 5.51
C LEU A 80 6.21 -4.85 6.91
N GLY A 81 6.29 -3.66 7.50
CA GLY A 81 6.81 -3.49 8.86
C GLY A 81 5.97 -4.19 9.93
N ARG A 82 4.66 -4.34 9.71
CA ARG A 82 3.78 -5.10 10.61
C ARG A 82 3.83 -6.61 10.39
N GLY A 83 4.62 -7.10 9.43
CA GLY A 83 4.72 -8.53 9.13
C GLY A 83 3.43 -9.07 8.53
N SER A 84 3.04 -10.29 8.93
CA SER A 84 1.87 -11.00 8.40
C SER A 84 0.52 -10.44 8.85
N ASP A 85 0.49 -9.44 9.74
CA ASP A 85 -0.77 -8.90 10.28
C ASP A 85 -1.59 -8.15 9.22
N LEU A 86 -0.92 -7.52 8.25
CA LEU A 86 -1.55 -6.62 7.28
C LEU A 86 -1.35 -7.02 5.81
N ALA A 87 -0.57 -8.07 5.54
CA ALA A 87 -0.40 -8.61 4.20
C ALA A 87 -0.31 -10.14 4.27
N ASP A 88 -0.99 -10.80 3.34
CA ASP A 88 -0.84 -12.24 3.15
C ASP A 88 0.47 -12.58 2.42
N GLY A 89 0.79 -13.88 2.37
CA GLY A 89 2.02 -14.39 1.74
C GLY A 89 2.09 -14.16 0.22
N GLN A 90 1.00 -13.78 -0.44
CA GLN A 90 1.02 -13.43 -1.87
C GLN A 90 1.23 -11.93 -2.09
N THR A 91 0.70 -11.11 -1.19
CA THR A 91 0.72 -9.64 -1.28
C THR A 91 2.08 -9.09 -0.87
N ALA A 92 2.69 -9.60 0.20
CA ALA A 92 3.95 -9.08 0.70
C ALA A 92 5.10 -9.16 -0.34
N PRO A 93 5.33 -10.28 -1.05
CA PRO A 93 6.38 -10.35 -2.08
C PRO A 93 6.15 -9.40 -3.25
N ARG A 94 4.89 -9.16 -3.61
CA ARG A 94 4.51 -8.21 -4.67
C ARG A 94 4.76 -6.76 -4.25
N ALA A 95 4.39 -6.41 -3.00
CA ALA A 95 4.71 -5.12 -2.41
C ALA A 95 6.23 -4.86 -2.34
N VAL A 96 7.02 -5.89 -2.00
CA VAL A 96 8.50 -5.81 -2.01
C VAL A 96 9.02 -5.46 -3.40
N LYS A 97 8.54 -6.12 -4.47
CA LYS A 97 8.97 -5.80 -5.84
C LYS A 97 8.67 -4.35 -6.23
N ILE A 98 7.49 -3.84 -5.86
CA ILE A 98 7.13 -2.44 -6.08
C ILE A 98 8.09 -1.52 -5.33
N LEU A 99 8.34 -1.77 -4.05
CA LEU A 99 9.24 -0.94 -3.24
C LEU A 99 10.68 -0.98 -3.74
N GLN A 100 11.17 -2.14 -4.21
CA GLN A 100 12.50 -2.26 -4.83
C GLN A 100 12.60 -1.44 -6.11
N ALA A 101 11.57 -1.47 -6.96
CA ALA A 101 11.52 -0.63 -8.17
C ALA A 101 11.52 0.87 -7.82
N LEU A 102 10.71 1.28 -6.84
CA LEU A 102 10.67 2.66 -6.36
C LEU A 102 11.98 3.08 -5.68
N GLN A 103 12.66 2.18 -4.98
CA GLN A 103 13.96 2.43 -4.37
C GLN A 103 15.08 2.60 -5.42
N ALA A 104 14.96 1.95 -6.58
CA ALA A 104 15.90 2.10 -7.68
C ALA A 104 15.70 3.41 -8.47
N ASP A 105 14.53 4.04 -8.37
CA ASP A 105 14.23 5.33 -8.97
C ASP A 105 14.77 6.48 -8.08
N PRO A 106 15.69 7.34 -8.57
CA PRO A 106 16.23 8.46 -7.81
C PRO A 106 15.17 9.43 -7.28
N VAL A 107 14.01 9.54 -7.94
CA VAL A 107 12.90 10.40 -7.51
C VAL A 107 12.27 9.88 -6.22
N TYR A 108 12.14 8.56 -6.07
CA TYR A 108 11.41 7.93 -4.98
C TYR A 108 12.30 7.29 -3.91
N ALA A 109 13.57 7.02 -4.21
CA ALA A 109 14.53 6.46 -3.27
C ALA A 109 14.59 7.20 -1.92
N PRO A 110 14.59 8.55 -1.86
CA PRO A 110 14.58 9.28 -0.58
C PRO A 110 13.31 9.02 0.24
N ALA A 111 12.15 8.87 -0.43
CA ALA A 111 10.89 8.59 0.25
C ALA A 111 10.87 7.18 0.85
N VAL A 112 11.43 6.19 0.15
CA VAL A 112 11.59 4.82 0.67
C VAL A 112 12.49 4.81 1.91
N ALA A 113 13.64 5.48 1.83
CA ALA A 113 14.57 5.60 2.97
C ALA A 113 13.93 6.31 4.17
N GLY A 114 13.22 7.42 3.93
CA GLY A 114 12.51 8.16 4.97
C GLY A 114 11.41 7.34 5.64
N ALA A 115 10.60 6.62 4.85
CA ALA A 115 9.55 5.74 5.36
C ALA A 115 10.12 4.61 6.22
N PHE A 116 11.23 3.99 5.81
CA PHE A 116 11.93 2.97 6.59
C PHE A 116 12.48 3.55 7.90
N ALA A 117 13.12 4.73 7.85
CA ALA A 117 13.71 5.36 9.03
C ALA A 117 12.65 5.66 10.11
N ALA A 118 11.42 5.99 9.71
CA ALA A 118 10.30 6.28 10.59
C ALA A 118 9.67 5.05 11.28
N LEU A 119 10.05 3.83 10.88
CA LEU A 119 9.58 2.60 11.55
C LEU A 119 10.24 2.42 12.93
N SER A 120 9.54 1.75 13.85
CA SER A 120 10.13 1.25 15.10
C SER A 120 11.10 0.09 14.82
N ASP A 121 11.99 -0.23 15.76
CA ASP A 121 13.01 -1.27 15.56
C ASP A 121 12.40 -2.65 15.22
N LYS A 122 11.30 -3.01 15.90
CA LYS A 122 10.54 -4.23 15.57
C LYS A 122 10.06 -4.21 14.12
N HIS A 123 9.48 -3.10 13.67
CA HIS A 123 8.96 -3.00 12.31
C HIS A 123 10.07 -2.91 11.26
N LYS A 124 11.22 -2.30 11.59
CA LYS A 124 12.40 -2.32 10.73
C LYS A 124 12.89 -3.74 10.50
N ALA A 125 12.97 -4.56 11.56
CA ALA A 125 13.38 -5.96 11.44
C ALA A 125 12.46 -6.76 10.51
N ASN A 126 11.13 -6.61 10.66
CA ASN A 126 10.14 -7.25 9.78
C ASN A 126 10.26 -6.78 8.33
N PHE A 127 10.34 -5.46 8.12
CA PHE A 127 10.50 -4.86 6.81
C PHE A 127 11.75 -5.40 6.11
N THR A 128 12.90 -5.40 6.80
CA THR A 128 14.16 -5.93 6.27
C THR A 128 14.04 -7.42 5.95
N ALA A 129 13.39 -8.22 6.79
CA ALA A 129 13.16 -9.63 6.52
C ALA A 129 12.34 -9.85 5.24
N HIS A 130 11.31 -9.04 4.98
CA HIS A 130 10.55 -9.07 3.71
C HIS A 130 11.41 -8.66 2.51
N MET A 131 12.17 -7.56 2.62
CA MET A 131 13.00 -7.05 1.54
C MET A 131 14.12 -8.03 1.13
N GLU A 132 14.61 -8.84 2.07
CA GLU A 132 15.62 -9.88 1.85
C GLU A 132 15.02 -11.25 1.49
N GLY A 133 13.70 -11.38 1.41
CA GLY A 133 13.02 -12.65 1.11
C GLY A 133 13.11 -13.70 2.23
N ARG A 134 13.38 -13.28 3.46
CA ARG A 134 13.49 -14.13 4.66
C ARG A 134 12.19 -14.23 5.46
N ALA A 135 11.19 -13.41 5.17
CA ALA A 135 9.87 -13.46 5.80
C ALA A 135 9.00 -14.53 5.12
N ALA A 136 8.34 -15.36 5.92
CA ALA A 136 7.40 -16.40 5.49
C ALA A 136 6.00 -15.83 5.24
#